data_AF-A0A9E4MA28-F1
#
_entry.id   AF-A0A9E4MA28-F1
#
_cell.length_a   1.000
_cell.length_b   1.000
_cell.length_c   1.000
_cell.angle_alpha   90.00
_cell.angle_beta   90.00
_cell.angle_gamma   90.00
#
_symmetry.space_group_name_H-M   'P 1'
#
loop_
_entity.id
_entity.type
_entity.pdbx_description
1 polymer ?
#
loop_
_entity_poly.entity_id
_entity_poly.type
_entity_poly.pdbx_seq_one_letter_code
_entity_poly.pdbx_strand_id
1 'polypeptide(L)'
;VYAKRYAGQYSVLGVTGIQLAVGSAAQWVVALTIEGMPLGHSTTGLLAILYLGTFGMFLPLSLYYFLIRHVTVVFSSVISYLIPLVAVIAGVLVLDEQVQPGILLGGALVLSGVVVTDLVRIREARRTGA
;
A
#
# COMPACT_ATOMS: atom_id res chain seq x y z
N VAL A 1 -0.61 -11.18 -14.08
CA VAL A 1 -1.00 -12.35 -14.91
C VAL A 1 -0.13 -13.58 -14.62
N TYR A 2 1.21 -13.49 -14.55
CA TYR A 2 2.10 -14.60 -14.17
C TYR A 2 1.93 -15.13 -12.73
N ALA A 3 1.78 -14.24 -11.74
CA ALA A 3 1.61 -14.65 -10.34
C ALA A 3 0.36 -15.53 -10.12
N LYS A 4 -0.75 -15.27 -10.83
CA LYS A 4 -2.00 -16.02 -10.69
C LYS A 4 -1.92 -17.46 -11.23
N ARG A 5 -0.95 -17.76 -12.11
CA ARG A 5 -0.74 -19.09 -12.70
C ARG A 5 0.06 -20.03 -11.79
N TYR A 6 0.84 -19.50 -10.85
CA TYR A 6 1.66 -20.26 -9.89
C TYR A 6 1.23 -20.05 -8.41
N ALA A 7 0.33 -19.10 -8.13
CA ALA A 7 -0.17 -18.80 -6.80
C ALA A 7 -0.91 -19.97 -6.11
N GLY A 8 -1.32 -21.00 -6.84
CA GLY A 8 -1.96 -22.19 -6.26
C GLY A 8 -0.99 -23.14 -5.54
N GLN A 9 0.33 -23.03 -5.78
CA GLN A 9 1.33 -23.98 -5.28
C GLN A 9 2.21 -23.43 -4.14
N TYR A 10 2.15 -22.13 -3.86
CA TYR A 10 2.98 -21.49 -2.84
C TYR A 10 2.11 -20.67 -1.87
N SER A 11 2.45 -20.72 -0.58
CA SER A 11 1.79 -19.87 0.40
C SER A 11 2.08 -18.40 0.06
N VAL A 12 1.03 -17.62 -0.16
CA VAL A 12 1.15 -16.18 -0.49
C VAL A 12 1.97 -15.45 0.57
N LEU A 13 1.80 -15.81 1.85
CA LEU A 13 2.60 -15.29 2.95
C LEU A 13 4.08 -15.66 2.84
N GLY A 14 4.42 -16.85 2.34
CA GLY A 14 5.81 -17.27 2.17
C GLY A 14 6.53 -16.49 1.08
N VAL A 15 5.88 -16.30 -0.08
CA VAL A 15 6.44 -15.50 -1.18
C VAL A 15 6.62 -14.05 -0.76
N THR A 16 5.60 -13.46 -0.12
CA THR A 16 5.69 -12.08 0.36
C THR A 16 6.71 -11.93 1.48
N GLY A 17 6.83 -12.91 2.38
CA GLY A 17 7.87 -12.93 3.41
C GLY A 17 9.28 -12.92 2.82
N ILE A 18 9.55 -13.74 1.80
CA ILE A 18 10.83 -13.73 1.09
C ILE A 18 11.08 -12.38 0.40
N GLN A 19 10.08 -11.84 -0.30
CA GLN A 19 10.21 -10.54 -0.96
C GLN A 19 10.54 -9.42 0.03
N LEU A 20 9.90 -9.40 1.20
CA LEU A 20 10.15 -8.42 2.24
C LEU A 20 11.53 -8.60 2.88
N ALA A 21 11.98 -9.84 3.09
CA ALA A 21 13.31 -10.12 3.62
C ALA A 21 14.42 -9.70 2.64
N VAL A 22 14.26 -9.97 1.35
CA VAL A 22 15.21 -9.53 0.31
C VAL A 22 15.21 -8.01 0.20
N GLY A 23 14.02 -7.39 0.19
CA GLY A 23 13.89 -5.93 0.15
C GLY A 23 14.50 -5.24 1.37
N SER A 24 14.28 -5.79 2.58
CA SER A 24 14.85 -5.24 3.81
C SER A 24 16.38 -5.39 3.85
N ALA A 25 16.92 -6.52 3.40
CA ALA A 25 18.37 -6.70 3.28
C ALA A 25 18.98 -5.69 2.31
N ALA A 26 18.36 -5.47 1.15
CA ALA A 26 18.80 -4.47 0.19
C ALA A 26 18.74 -3.04 0.77
N GLN A 27 17.67 -2.71 1.50
CA GLN A 27 17.54 -1.41 2.19
C GLN A 27 18.61 -1.21 3.27
N TRP A 28 18.97 -2.26 4.01
CA TRP A 28 20.05 -2.20 4.99
C TRP A 28 21.40 -1.88 4.35
N VAL A 29 21.71 -2.48 3.19
CA VAL A 29 22.94 -2.15 2.45
C VAL A 29 22.95 -0.67 2.09
N VAL A 30 21.85 -0.16 1.53
CA VAL A 30 21.72 1.26 1.17
C VAL A 30 21.88 2.15 2.39
N ALA A 31 21.17 1.86 3.49
CA ALA A 31 21.25 2.63 4.73
C ALA A 31 22.69 2.71 5.26
N LEU A 32 23.40 1.58 5.32
CA LEU A 32 24.79 1.56 5.80
C LEU A 32 25.76 2.32 4.88
N THR A 33 25.51 2.34 3.56
CA THR A 33 26.38 3.07 2.61
C THR A 33 26.13 4.58 2.57
N ILE A 34 24.90 5.02 2.86
CA ILE A 34 24.51 6.44 2.77
C ILE A 34 24.49 7.11 4.14
N GLU A 35 23.87 6.47 5.13
CA GLU A 35 23.65 7.02 6.48
C GLU A 35 24.72 6.58 7.48
N GLY A 36 25.40 5.46 7.22
CA GLY A 36 26.45 4.90 8.08
C GLY A 36 25.90 4.06 9.23
N MET A 37 26.76 3.77 10.22
CA MET A 37 26.34 3.03 11.42
C MET A 37 25.46 3.91 12.31
N PRO A 38 24.29 3.43 12.76
CA PRO A 38 23.44 4.19 13.68
C PRO A 38 24.16 4.38 15.02
N LEU A 39 24.51 5.63 15.36
CA LEU A 39 25.26 5.99 16.57
C LEU A 39 24.41 6.08 17.85
N GLY A 40 23.21 5.49 17.83
CA GLY A 40 22.31 5.45 18.97
C GLY A 40 20.96 4.86 18.59
N HIS A 41 20.19 4.45 19.59
CA HIS A 41 18.84 3.92 19.40
C HIS A 41 17.89 4.73 20.28
N SER A 42 16.87 5.31 19.66
CA SER A 42 15.77 5.94 20.39
C SER A 42 14.68 4.91 20.64
N THR A 43 14.22 4.78 21.88
CA THR A 43 13.05 3.94 22.21
C THR A 43 11.84 4.35 21.39
N THR A 44 11.64 5.65 21.18
CA THR A 44 10.57 6.18 20.32
C THR A 44 10.74 5.73 18.87
N GLY A 45 11.97 5.71 18.35
CA GLY A 45 12.26 5.21 17.00
C GLY A 45 11.96 3.73 16.85
N LEU A 46 12.36 2.91 17.82
CA LEU A 46 12.04 1.48 17.84
C LEU A 46 10.52 1.23 17.90
N LEU A 47 9.80 1.98 18.73
CA LEU A 47 8.34 1.91 18.79
C LEU A 47 7.67 2.34 17.48
N ALA A 48 8.17 3.39 16.84
CA ALA A 48 7.67 3.84 15.53
C ALA A 48 7.90 2.77 14.44
N ILE A 49 9.07 2.13 14.42
CA ILE A 49 9.37 1.02 13.49
C ILE A 49 8.42 -0.15 13.73
N LEU A 50 8.21 -0.54 14.99
CA LEU A 50 7.28 -1.62 15.35
C LEU A 50 5.84 -1.29 14.95
N TYR A 51 5.41 -0.05 15.17
CA TYR A 51 4.09 0.43 14.78
C TYR A 51 3.92 0.38 13.26
N LEU A 52 4.84 0.95 12.49
CA LEU A 52 4.80 0.96 11.02
C LEU A 52 4.89 -0.46 10.43
N GLY A 53 5.79 -1.29 10.95
CA GLY A 53 5.93 -2.68 10.51
C GLY A 53 4.65 -3.49 10.75
N THR A 54 3.98 -3.27 11.88
CA THR A 54 2.78 -4.03 12.25
C THR A 54 1.51 -3.46 11.62
N PHE A 55 1.19 -2.20 11.91
CA PHE A 55 -0.04 -1.54 11.49
C PHE A 55 0.03 -0.93 10.11
N GLY A 56 1.22 -0.51 9.66
CA GLY A 56 1.43 0.05 8.32
C GLY A 56 1.64 -1.03 7.25
N MET A 57 2.13 -2.21 7.62
CA MET A 57 2.52 -3.25 6.66
C MET A 57 1.88 -4.62 6.92
N PHE A 58 2.20 -5.28 8.03
CA PHE A 58 1.77 -6.67 8.28
C PHE A 58 0.25 -6.84 8.33
N LEU A 59 -0.43 -6.00 9.12
CA LEU A 59 -1.87 -6.11 9.35
C LEU A 59 -2.69 -5.74 8.09
N PRO A 60 -2.45 -4.60 7.40
CA PRO A 60 -3.15 -4.27 6.15
C PRO A 60 -2.95 -5.32 5.07
N LEU A 61 -1.72 -5.85 4.93
CA LEU A 61 -1.40 -6.89 3.97
C LEU A 61 -2.14 -8.20 4.27
N SER A 62 -2.18 -8.61 5.55
CA SER A 62 -2.91 -9.79 6.00
C SER A 62 -4.42 -9.65 5.75
N LEU A 63 -4.98 -8.48 6.07
CA LEU A 63 -6.38 -8.14 5.79
C LEU A 63 -6.66 -8.14 4.29
N TYR A 64 -5.78 -7.58 3.47
CA TYR A 64 -5.90 -7.61 2.02
C TYR A 64 -5.94 -9.05 1.50
N TYR A 65 -5.02 -9.91 1.95
CA TYR A 65 -5.02 -11.32 1.55
C TYR A 65 -6.22 -12.11 2.05
N PHE A 66 -6.71 -11.80 3.24
CA PHE A 66 -7.98 -12.33 3.73
C PHE A 66 -9.14 -11.87 2.83
N LEU A 67 -9.19 -10.59 2.48
CA LEU A 67 -10.27 -9.99 1.72
C LEU A 67 -10.36 -10.57 0.30
N ILE A 68 -9.24 -10.66 -0.43
CA ILE A 68 -9.24 -11.18 -1.81
C ILE A 68 -9.64 -12.67 -1.91
N ARG A 69 -9.66 -13.41 -0.80
CA ARG A 69 -10.22 -14.77 -0.75
C ARG A 69 -11.74 -14.79 -0.72
N HIS A 70 -12.38 -13.70 -0.31
CA HIS A 70 -13.82 -13.58 -0.11
C HIS A 70 -14.51 -12.63 -1.10
N VAL A 71 -13.75 -11.81 -1.83
CA VAL A 71 -14.29 -10.81 -2.78
C VAL A 71 -13.74 -11.00 -4.19
N THR A 72 -14.45 -10.45 -5.18
CA THR A 72 -14.02 -10.49 -6.57
C THR A 72 -12.82 -9.56 -6.82
N VAL A 73 -12.03 -9.87 -7.85
CA VAL A 73 -10.86 -9.08 -8.27
C VAL A 73 -11.23 -7.62 -8.61
N VAL A 74 -12.45 -7.41 -9.08
CA VAL A 74 -12.98 -6.07 -9.38
C VAL A 74 -13.15 -5.28 -8.08
N PHE A 75 -13.81 -5.85 -7.08
CA PHE A 75 -14.04 -5.19 -5.80
C PHE A 75 -12.73 -4.88 -5.05
N SER A 76 -11.77 -5.81 -5.06
CA SER A 76 -10.45 -5.56 -4.44
C SER A 76 -9.69 -4.42 -5.13
N SER A 77 -9.87 -4.23 -6.43
CA SER A 77 -9.24 -3.11 -7.17
C SER A 77 -9.87 -1.77 -6.79
N VAL A 78 -11.21 -1.73 -6.65
CA VAL A 78 -11.93 -0.51 -6.25
C VAL A 78 -11.47 -0.02 -4.87
N ILE A 79 -11.25 -0.94 -3.93
CA ILE A 79 -10.75 -0.59 -2.59
C ILE A 79 -9.38 0.12 -2.64
N SER A 80 -8.46 -0.34 -3.51
CA SER A 80 -7.15 0.31 -3.64
C SER A 80 -7.25 1.76 -4.11
N TYR A 81 -8.27 2.10 -4.89
CA TYR A 81 -8.53 3.47 -5.32
C TYR A 81 -9.14 4.35 -4.23
N LEU A 82 -9.77 3.76 -3.21
CA LEU A 82 -10.33 4.48 -2.07
C LEU A 82 -9.28 4.83 -1.00
N ILE A 83 -8.15 4.11 -0.96
CA ILE A 83 -7.05 4.34 0.01
C ILE A 83 -6.65 5.83 0.11
N PRO A 84 -6.34 6.55 -0.98
CA PRO A 84 -5.93 7.95 -0.87
C PRO A 84 -7.03 8.86 -0.29
N LEU A 85 -8.30 8.61 -0.64
CA LEU A 85 -9.42 9.39 -0.11
C LEU A 85 -9.57 9.16 1.41
N VAL A 86 -9.55 7.90 1.83
CA VAL A 86 -9.62 7.52 3.24
C VAL A 86 -8.42 8.08 4.03
N ALA A 87 -7.23 8.04 3.44
CA ALA A 87 -6.02 8.57 4.08
C ALA A 87 -6.12 10.08 4.35
N VAL A 88 -6.60 10.88 3.38
CA VAL A 88 -6.78 12.34 3.56
C VAL A 88 -7.85 12.61 4.62
N ILE A 89 -9.00 11.92 4.55
CA ILE A 89 -10.07 12.10 5.54
C ILE A 89 -9.57 11.74 6.94
N ALA A 90 -8.84 10.63 7.08
CA ALA A 90 -8.25 10.22 8.34
C ALA A 90 -7.19 11.21 8.84
N GLY A 91 -6.34 11.76 7.97
CA GLY A 91 -5.36 12.80 8.34
C GLY A 91 -6.03 14.04 8.92
N VAL A 92 -7.10 14.53 8.28
CA VAL A 92 -7.86 15.68 8.78
C VAL A 92 -8.57 15.36 10.10
N LEU A 93 -9.21 14.19 10.22
CA LEU A 93 -10.02 13.85 11.40
C LEU A 93 -9.19 13.39 12.61
N VAL A 94 -8.07 12.70 12.38
CA VAL A 94 -7.27 12.05 13.45
C VAL A 94 -6.05 12.87 13.82
N LEU A 95 -5.38 13.50 12.84
CA LEU A 95 -4.17 14.30 13.06
C LEU A 95 -4.46 15.82 13.14
N ASP A 96 -5.72 16.23 12.95
CA ASP A 96 -6.14 17.64 12.91
C ASP A 96 -5.34 18.45 11.86
N GLU A 97 -5.02 17.80 10.73
CA GLU A 97 -4.26 18.45 9.66
C GLU A 97 -5.06 19.62 9.05
N GLN A 98 -4.49 20.82 9.13
CA GLN A 98 -5.05 21.99 8.47
C GLN A 98 -4.93 21.83 6.96
N VAL A 99 -6.08 21.77 6.28
CA VAL A 99 -6.16 21.59 4.83
C VAL A 99 -5.62 22.84 4.12
N GLN A 100 -4.33 22.83 3.83
CA GLN A 100 -3.68 23.87 3.04
C GLN A 100 -4.01 23.70 1.55
N PRO A 101 -3.94 24.79 0.75
CA PRO A 101 -4.19 24.73 -0.70
C PRO A 101 -3.34 23.69 -1.43
N GLY A 102 -2.11 23.43 -0.97
CA GLY A 102 -1.25 22.39 -1.52
C GLY A 102 -1.80 20.97 -1.34
N ILE A 103 -2.40 20.67 -0.18
CA ILE A 103 -3.05 19.37 0.10
C ILE A 103 -4.27 19.20 -0.80
N LEU A 104 -5.05 20.26 -1.02
CA LEU A 104 -6.18 20.25 -1.94
C LEU A 104 -5.74 19.98 -3.38
N LEU A 105 -4.67 20.62 -3.86
CA LEU A 105 -4.14 20.39 -5.20
C LEU A 105 -3.59 18.97 -5.37
N GLY A 106 -2.81 18.48 -4.39
CA GLY A 106 -2.32 17.11 -4.39
C GLY A 106 -3.45 16.08 -4.34
N GLY A 107 -4.45 16.30 -3.48
CA GLY A 107 -5.65 15.47 -3.37
C GLY A 107 -6.46 15.46 -4.67
N ALA A 108 -6.68 16.61 -5.28
CA ALA A 108 -7.35 16.72 -6.57
C ALA A 108 -6.60 15.97 -7.68
N LEU A 109 -5.26 16.06 -7.70
CA LEU A 109 -4.43 15.34 -8.66
C LEU A 109 -4.56 13.81 -8.48
N VAL A 110 -4.47 13.31 -7.25
CA VAL A 110 -4.64 11.88 -6.95
C VAL A 110 -6.05 11.40 -7.34
N LEU A 111 -7.09 12.13 -6.96
CA LEU A 111 -8.48 11.80 -7.31
C LEU A 111 -8.69 11.80 -8.83
N SER A 112 -8.09 12.74 -9.57
CA SER A 112 -8.16 12.76 -11.03
C SER A 112 -7.53 11.51 -11.65
N GLY A 113 -6.38 11.06 -11.15
CA GLY A 113 -5.72 9.83 -11.59
C GLY A 113 -6.56 8.58 -11.32
N VAL A 114 -7.22 8.52 -10.15
CA VAL A 114 -8.17 7.46 -9.80
C VAL A 114 -9.32 7.42 -10.80
N VAL A 115 -9.98 8.56 -11.04
CA VAL A 115 -11.11 8.66 -11.97
C VAL A 115 -10.70 8.24 -13.39
N VAL A 116 -9.56 8.71 -13.88
CA VAL A 116 -9.06 8.33 -15.21
C VAL A 116 -8.86 6.81 -15.31
N THR A 117 -8.26 6.20 -14.29
CA THR A 117 -8.00 4.75 -14.27
C THR A 117 -9.30 3.94 -14.26
N ASP A 118 -10.30 4.38 -13.49
CA ASP A 118 -11.58 3.69 -13.39
C ASP A 118 -12.41 3.84 -14.69
N LEU A 119 -12.38 5.03 -15.31
CA LEU A 119 -13.00 5.26 -16.62
C LEU A 119 -12.39 4.39 -17.73
N VAL A 120 -11.06 4.22 -17.74
CA VAL A 120 -10.39 3.33 -18.70
C VAL A 120 -10.82 1.89 -18.49
N ARG A 121 -10.90 1.41 -17.25
CA ARG A 121 -11.39 0.06 -16.93
C ARG A 121 -12.83 -0.17 -17.39
N ILE A 122 -13.73 0.78 -17.13
CA ILE A 122 -15.13 0.69 -17.57
C ILE A 122 -15.22 0.63 -19.10
N ARG A 123 -14.39 1.42 -19.80
CA ARG A 123 -14.33 1.39 -21.27
C ARG A 123 -13.81 0.07 -21.81
N GLU A 124 -12.78 -0.52 -21.19
CA GLU A 124 -12.26 -1.84 -21.57
C GLU A 124 -13.29 -2.94 -21.34
N ALA A 125 -13.95 -2.96 -20.17
CA ALA A 125 -15.01 -3.92 -19.86
C ALA A 125 -16.15 -3.88 -20.88
N ARG A 126 -16.56 -2.68 -21.33
CA ARG A 126 -17.56 -2.49 -22.38
C ARG A 126 -17.08 -2.92 -23.77
N ARG A 127 -15.79 -2.81 -24.08
CA ARG A 127 -15.21 -3.21 -25.38
C ARG A 127 -15.06 -4.73 -25.54
N THR A 128 -14.81 -5.45 -24.46
CA THR A 128 -14.68 -6.92 -24.48
C THR A 128 -16.01 -7.67 -24.41
N GLY A 129 -17.16 -6.98 -24.40
CA GLY A 129 -18.48 -7.60 -24.54
C GLY A 129 -18.85 -8.57 -23.41
N ALA A 130 -18.50 -8.22 -22.17
CA ALA A 130 -19.10 -8.85 -20.98
C ALA A 130 -20.47 -8.23 -20.68
#